data_AF-A0A8T0JGJ9-F1
#
_entry.id   AF-A0A8T0JGJ9-F1
#
_cell.length_a   1.000
_cell.length_b   1.000
_cell.length_c   1.000
_cell.angle_alpha   90.00
_cell.angle_beta   90.00
_cell.angle_gamma   90.00
#
_symmetry.space_group_name_H-M   'P 1'
#
loop_
_entity.id
_entity.type
_entity.pdbx_description
1 polymer ?
#
loop_
_entity_poly.entity_id
_entity_poly.type
_entity_poly.pdbx_seq_one_letter_code
_entity_poly.pdbx_strand_id
1 'polypeptide(L)'
;MPTIEEEQERRSLLYSLLMPVMDQVVPGLEKGKGMYFLFTKSEAKTPGGLLARPVLTSYYKSSQFKHRKRDPYTNYTSPNETILCPHSYQSMYSQLLCGLCQNEEVLRVGAVFASGFIRALKFLEKHFLCLCNDIRTGTLDAKITDPSVREAVMKVLKPNPTLADFIEAECLKGSWKGIITRIWPNTKYVDVIVTGTMSQYIPILDYYSNGLPLVCTMYASSECYFGLNLNPLCDPSEVSYTLIPTMAYFEFLPVYHINGHTDSISNLDHEHLVDLVDVKLNQEYELVVTTYAGLYRYRVGDILRVAGFKNKAPQFNFVCRKNVVLSIDSDKTDEVELHNAVKTGADHLPQFGASLTEYTSCVDTSTIPGHYVVYWEINTNGGQIPEIPSSVFCDCCLAIEESLNSVYRQGRVSECIGALEIRVVENGTFDKLMDFALSQGASINQYKTPRCVTYVPIIDLLNSKVVSNYFSPKCPTWVPGHKNWFTEN
;
A
#
# COMPACT_ATOMS: atom_id res chain seq x y z
N MET A 1 -3.00 0.53 18.10
CA MET A 1 -2.99 1.91 18.61
C MET A 1 -4.27 2.18 19.37
N PRO A 2 -4.20 2.71 20.61
CA PRO A 2 -5.39 3.08 21.36
C PRO A 2 -6.12 4.25 20.68
N THR A 3 -7.43 4.30 20.82
CA THR A 3 -8.27 5.41 20.34
C THR A 3 -9.44 5.58 21.31
N ILE A 4 -9.95 6.79 21.39
CA ILE A 4 -11.22 7.11 22.09
C ILE A 4 -12.31 7.44 21.07
N GLU A 5 -13.57 7.49 21.50
CA GLU A 5 -14.72 7.74 20.62
C GLU A 5 -14.65 9.12 19.95
N GLU A 6 -14.23 10.16 20.70
CA GLU A 6 -14.10 11.54 20.22
C GLU A 6 -13.11 11.70 19.06
N GLU A 7 -12.10 10.83 18.94
CA GLU A 7 -11.17 10.84 17.80
C GLU A 7 -11.89 10.58 16.47
N GLN A 8 -13.05 9.92 16.50
CA GLN A 8 -13.86 9.69 15.31
C GLN A 8 -14.45 10.99 14.74
N GLU A 9 -14.75 11.97 15.60
CA GLU A 9 -15.19 13.29 15.18
C GLU A 9 -14.06 14.07 14.50
N ARG A 10 -12.84 14.01 15.07
CA ARG A 10 -11.64 14.65 14.47
C ARG A 10 -11.30 14.05 13.12
N ARG A 11 -11.36 12.72 12.97
CA ARG A 11 -11.19 12.06 11.66
C ARG A 11 -12.21 12.55 10.65
N SER A 12 -13.47 12.63 11.06
CA SER A 12 -14.57 13.11 10.20
C SER A 12 -14.42 14.58 9.82
N LEU A 13 -13.90 15.41 10.74
CA LEU A 13 -13.52 16.80 10.47
C LEU A 13 -12.43 16.87 9.40
N LEU A 14 -11.36 16.05 9.48
CA LEU A 14 -10.33 16.07 8.45
C LEU A 14 -10.90 15.67 7.08
N TYR A 15 -11.74 14.63 7.03
CA TYR A 15 -12.40 14.20 5.79
C TYR A 15 -13.29 15.30 5.20
N SER A 16 -13.98 16.09 6.02
CA SER A 16 -14.87 17.14 5.53
C SER A 16 -14.12 18.33 4.90
N LEU A 17 -12.81 18.45 5.12
CA LEU A 17 -11.97 19.48 4.50
C LEU A 17 -11.52 19.11 3.08
N LEU A 18 -11.52 17.82 2.72
CA LEU A 18 -10.92 17.35 1.46
C LEU A 18 -11.66 17.91 0.23
N MET A 19 -12.98 17.78 0.20
CA MET A 19 -13.79 18.17 -0.95
C MET A 19 -13.90 19.69 -1.12
N PRO A 20 -14.05 20.51 -0.07
CA PRO A 20 -13.93 21.97 -0.19
C PRO A 20 -12.58 22.47 -0.71
N VAL A 21 -11.48 21.77 -0.43
CA VAL A 21 -10.17 22.08 -1.03
C VAL A 21 -10.14 21.66 -2.49
N MET A 22 -10.65 20.47 -2.82
CA MET A 22 -10.71 19.99 -4.20
C MET A 22 -11.60 20.86 -5.09
N ASP A 23 -12.74 21.34 -4.60
CA ASP A 23 -13.69 22.15 -5.38
C ASP A 23 -13.10 23.49 -5.86
N GLN A 24 -12.06 23.99 -5.17
CA GLN A 24 -11.32 25.19 -5.60
C GLN A 24 -10.54 24.98 -6.89
N VAL A 25 -10.17 23.73 -7.21
CA VAL A 25 -9.31 23.40 -8.36
C VAL A 25 -10.00 22.50 -9.39
N VAL A 26 -10.97 21.67 -8.97
CA VAL A 26 -11.78 20.82 -9.84
C VAL A 26 -13.27 21.06 -9.52
N PRO A 27 -13.90 22.09 -10.11
CA PRO A 27 -15.30 22.40 -9.84
C PRO A 27 -16.24 21.36 -10.45
N GLY A 28 -17.47 21.28 -9.92
CA GLY A 28 -18.54 20.49 -10.51
C GLY A 28 -18.53 19.01 -10.14
N LEU A 29 -17.77 18.60 -9.10
CA LEU A 29 -17.73 17.22 -8.62
C LEU A 29 -19.02 16.79 -7.91
N GLU A 30 -19.79 17.76 -7.40
CA GLU A 30 -21.11 17.58 -6.79
C GLU A 30 -22.18 17.09 -7.77
N LYS A 31 -21.92 17.21 -9.08
CA LYS A 31 -22.86 16.85 -10.17
C LYS A 31 -22.79 15.38 -10.58
N GLY A 32 -21.86 14.60 -10.01
CA GLY A 32 -21.67 13.20 -10.35
C GLY A 32 -21.30 12.35 -9.14
N LYS A 33 -20.56 11.28 -9.39
CA LYS A 33 -20.18 10.26 -8.41
C LYS A 33 -18.67 10.05 -8.36
N GLY A 34 -18.21 9.64 -7.18
CA GLY A 34 -16.88 9.06 -7.02
C GLY A 34 -16.93 7.54 -7.04
N MET A 35 -16.13 6.91 -7.89
CA MET A 35 -15.95 5.46 -7.88
C MET A 35 -14.74 5.09 -7.02
N TYR A 36 -14.99 4.74 -5.75
CA TYR A 36 -13.95 4.35 -4.81
C TYR A 36 -14.05 2.88 -4.43
N PHE A 37 -12.92 2.18 -4.52
CA PHE A 37 -12.78 0.80 -4.04
C PHE A 37 -12.30 0.80 -2.59
N LEU A 38 -13.25 0.60 -1.67
CA LEU A 38 -13.02 0.67 -0.23
C LEU A 38 -13.24 -0.70 0.39
N PHE A 39 -12.33 -1.14 1.26
CA PHE A 39 -12.36 -2.50 1.82
C PHE A 39 -12.26 -2.47 3.34
N THR A 40 -13.09 -3.28 3.99
CA THR A 40 -12.85 -3.67 5.38
C THR A 40 -11.86 -4.82 5.45
N LYS A 41 -11.00 -4.80 6.48
CA LYS A 41 -10.09 -5.89 6.84
C LYS A 41 -10.57 -6.58 8.12
N SER A 42 -10.00 -7.75 8.42
CA SER A 42 -10.33 -8.57 9.59
C SER A 42 -10.25 -7.79 10.90
N GLU A 43 -11.04 -8.22 11.88
CA GLU A 43 -11.03 -7.70 13.24
C GLU A 43 -10.87 -8.83 14.26
N ALA A 44 -10.34 -8.50 15.43
CA ALA A 44 -10.17 -9.41 16.55
C ALA A 44 -10.61 -8.73 17.85
N LYS A 45 -10.73 -9.50 18.93
CA LYS A 45 -10.90 -8.98 20.29
C LYS A 45 -9.63 -9.24 21.09
N THR A 46 -9.22 -8.28 21.91
CA THR A 46 -8.18 -8.49 22.92
C THR A 46 -8.71 -9.37 24.06
N PRO A 47 -7.84 -9.94 24.92
CA PRO A 47 -8.28 -10.69 26.09
C PRO A 47 -9.19 -9.90 27.04
N GLY A 48 -9.04 -8.56 27.09
CA GLY A 48 -9.91 -7.66 27.85
C GLY A 48 -11.22 -7.29 27.14
N GLY A 49 -11.52 -7.89 25.98
CA GLY A 49 -12.77 -7.68 25.23
C GLY A 49 -12.78 -6.47 24.28
N LEU A 50 -11.71 -5.68 24.22
CA LEU A 50 -11.62 -4.52 23.31
C LEU A 50 -11.43 -4.98 21.86
N LEU A 51 -12.04 -4.25 20.91
CA LEU A 51 -11.87 -4.54 19.49
C LEU A 51 -10.50 -4.05 18.99
N ALA A 52 -9.81 -4.90 18.25
CA ALA A 52 -8.56 -4.61 17.55
C ALA A 52 -8.77 -4.79 16.03
N ARG A 53 -8.68 -3.69 15.28
CA ARG A 53 -8.90 -3.67 13.82
C ARG A 53 -8.23 -2.45 13.18
N PRO A 54 -7.99 -2.47 11.85
CA PRO A 54 -7.46 -1.30 11.15
C PRO A 54 -8.35 -0.07 11.27
N VAL A 55 -7.73 1.12 11.26
CA VAL A 55 -8.45 2.41 11.45
C VAL A 55 -9.53 2.62 10.39
N LEU A 56 -9.26 2.24 9.12
CA LEU A 56 -10.23 2.35 8.04
C LEU A 56 -11.41 1.38 8.20
N THR A 57 -11.16 0.15 8.63
CA THR A 57 -12.25 -0.78 9.02
C THR A 57 -13.12 -0.15 10.11
N SER A 58 -12.50 0.49 11.11
CA SER A 58 -13.23 1.18 12.16
C SER A 58 -14.06 2.35 11.61
N TYR A 59 -13.48 3.14 10.71
CA TYR A 59 -14.15 4.27 10.08
C TYR A 59 -15.34 3.83 9.22
N TYR A 60 -15.18 2.86 8.31
CA TYR A 60 -16.27 2.37 7.47
C TYR A 60 -17.40 1.73 8.30
N LYS A 61 -17.06 1.08 9.42
CA LYS A 61 -18.07 0.49 10.32
C LYS A 61 -18.73 1.51 11.26
N SER A 62 -18.25 2.75 11.31
CA SER A 62 -18.77 3.79 12.21
C SER A 62 -20.09 4.42 11.71
N SER A 63 -20.82 5.08 12.61
CA SER A 63 -22.03 5.84 12.26
C SER A 63 -21.72 7.01 11.33
N GLN A 64 -20.55 7.64 11.49
CA GLN A 64 -20.10 8.78 10.67
C GLN A 64 -19.96 8.40 9.19
N PHE A 65 -19.68 7.13 8.87
CA PHE A 65 -19.66 6.64 7.50
C PHE A 65 -20.99 6.03 7.07
N LYS A 66 -21.57 5.12 7.87
CA LYS A 66 -22.79 4.38 7.51
C LYS A 66 -24.02 5.27 7.41
N HIS A 67 -24.16 6.21 8.34
CA HIS A 67 -25.28 7.15 8.46
C HIS A 67 -24.83 8.57 8.14
N ARG A 68 -23.82 8.73 7.27
CA ARG A 68 -23.37 10.04 6.81
C ARG A 68 -24.54 10.83 6.26
N LYS A 69 -24.61 12.12 6.60
CA LYS A 69 -25.62 13.02 6.03
C LYS A 69 -25.45 13.05 4.52
N ARG A 70 -26.57 13.25 3.80
CA ARG A 70 -26.52 13.39 2.35
C ARG A 70 -25.66 14.60 2.01
N ASP A 71 -24.53 14.33 1.37
CA ASP A 71 -23.59 15.32 0.88
C ASP A 71 -23.28 14.96 -0.57
N PRO A 72 -23.50 15.88 -1.53
CA PRO A 72 -23.28 15.59 -2.95
C PRO A 72 -21.82 15.21 -3.25
N TYR A 73 -20.86 15.61 -2.42
CA TYR A 73 -19.46 15.22 -2.57
C TYR A 73 -19.10 13.85 -1.96
N THR A 74 -19.99 13.21 -1.22
CA THR A 74 -19.80 11.82 -0.73
C THR A 74 -20.75 10.83 -1.40
N ASN A 75 -21.20 11.19 -2.61
CA ASN A 75 -21.98 10.35 -3.49
C ASN A 75 -21.08 9.32 -4.20
N TYR A 76 -20.99 8.12 -3.63
CA TYR A 76 -20.16 7.04 -4.14
C TYR A 76 -20.97 6.04 -4.97
N THR A 77 -20.32 5.41 -5.95
CA THR A 77 -20.93 4.32 -6.72
C THR A 77 -21.16 3.07 -5.88
N SER A 78 -20.29 2.81 -4.90
CA SER A 78 -20.27 1.63 -4.05
C SER A 78 -21.26 1.76 -2.88
N PRO A 79 -22.30 0.90 -2.79
CA PRO A 79 -23.18 0.84 -1.62
C PRO A 79 -22.40 0.47 -0.35
N ASN A 80 -22.87 0.91 0.83
CA ASN A 80 -22.20 0.63 2.10
C ASN A 80 -22.06 -0.89 2.35
N GLU A 81 -23.08 -1.67 2.00
CA GLU A 81 -23.11 -3.14 2.16
C GLU A 81 -21.99 -3.82 1.36
N THR A 82 -21.69 -3.32 0.16
CA THR A 82 -20.61 -3.84 -0.69
C THR A 82 -19.22 -3.57 -0.08
N ILE A 83 -19.04 -2.41 0.55
CA ILE A 83 -17.79 -2.01 1.24
C ILE A 83 -17.60 -2.81 2.55
N LEU A 84 -18.71 -3.04 3.26
CA LEU A 84 -18.74 -3.73 4.56
C LEU A 84 -18.74 -5.26 4.44
N CYS A 85 -18.83 -5.79 3.21
CA CYS A 85 -18.76 -7.22 2.97
C CYS A 85 -17.38 -7.75 3.44
N PRO A 86 -17.36 -8.76 4.34
CA PRO A 86 -16.11 -9.31 4.85
C PRO A 86 -15.35 -10.15 3.82
N HIS A 87 -16.04 -10.62 2.77
CA HIS A 87 -15.42 -11.43 1.72
C HIS A 87 -14.85 -10.53 0.63
N SER A 88 -13.51 -10.49 0.52
CA SER A 88 -12.79 -9.59 -0.41
C SER A 88 -13.24 -9.72 -1.87
N TYR A 89 -13.38 -10.95 -2.38
CA TYR A 89 -13.89 -11.20 -3.74
C TYR A 89 -15.28 -10.58 -3.96
N GLN A 90 -16.24 -10.85 -3.06
CA GLN A 90 -17.61 -10.35 -3.22
C GLN A 90 -17.67 -8.83 -3.10
N SER A 91 -16.90 -8.25 -2.18
CA SER A 91 -16.76 -6.80 -2.04
C SER A 91 -16.19 -6.16 -3.31
N MET A 92 -15.09 -6.70 -3.86
CA MET A 92 -14.48 -6.20 -5.09
C MET A 92 -15.42 -6.32 -6.29
N TYR A 93 -16.00 -7.50 -6.50
CA TYR A 93 -16.90 -7.77 -7.62
C TYR A 93 -18.10 -6.84 -7.61
N SER A 94 -18.78 -6.71 -6.46
CA SER A 94 -19.99 -5.89 -6.33
C SER A 94 -19.70 -4.39 -6.47
N GLN A 95 -18.61 -3.89 -5.88
CA GLN A 95 -18.21 -2.48 -6.05
C GLN A 95 -17.90 -2.15 -7.52
N LEU A 96 -17.17 -3.04 -8.21
CA LEU A 96 -16.83 -2.86 -9.62
C LEU A 96 -18.08 -2.91 -10.50
N LEU A 97 -19.00 -3.86 -10.26
CA LEU A 97 -20.26 -3.94 -10.98
C LEU A 97 -21.11 -2.66 -10.82
N CYS A 98 -21.23 -2.14 -9.60
CA CYS A 98 -21.91 -0.88 -9.35
C CYS A 98 -21.22 0.30 -10.05
N GLY A 99 -19.88 0.34 -10.06
CA GLY A 99 -19.10 1.35 -10.77
C GLY A 99 -19.27 1.31 -12.29
N LEU A 100 -19.38 0.11 -12.88
CA LEU A 100 -19.66 -0.07 -14.30
C LEU A 100 -21.09 0.35 -14.67
N CYS A 101 -22.09 -0.02 -13.86
CA CYS A 101 -23.50 0.34 -14.10
C CYS A 101 -23.75 1.86 -14.08
N GLN A 102 -22.89 2.62 -13.42
CA GLN A 102 -23.01 4.07 -13.22
C GLN A 102 -21.90 4.83 -13.95
N ASN A 103 -21.31 4.25 -15.00
CA ASN A 103 -20.05 4.72 -15.58
C ASN A 103 -20.09 6.18 -16.08
N GLU A 104 -21.21 6.61 -16.66
CA GLU A 104 -21.40 7.99 -17.14
C GLU A 104 -21.47 9.01 -16.02
N GLU A 105 -21.85 8.61 -14.80
CA GLU A 105 -21.93 9.50 -13.63
C GLU A 105 -20.57 9.69 -12.94
N VAL A 106 -19.56 8.87 -13.27
CA VAL A 106 -18.25 8.86 -12.58
C VAL A 106 -17.40 10.06 -12.99
N LEU A 107 -17.08 10.92 -12.03
CA LEU A 107 -16.22 12.09 -12.23
C LEU A 107 -14.82 11.93 -11.64
N ARG A 108 -14.63 10.94 -10.78
CA ARG A 108 -13.35 10.61 -10.14
C ARG A 108 -13.34 9.15 -9.75
N VAL A 109 -12.17 8.53 -9.85
CA VAL A 109 -11.94 7.12 -9.52
C VAL A 109 -10.86 7.02 -8.46
N GLY A 110 -10.85 5.98 -7.64
CA GLY A 110 -9.81 5.87 -6.64
C GLY A 110 -9.89 4.69 -5.68
N ALA A 111 -8.93 4.67 -4.79
CA ALA A 111 -8.85 3.82 -3.60
C ALA A 111 -7.94 4.54 -2.59
N VAL A 112 -7.81 4.02 -1.37
CA VAL A 112 -6.90 4.66 -0.39
C VAL A 112 -5.44 4.62 -0.88
N PHE A 113 -5.00 3.47 -1.39
CA PHE A 113 -3.65 3.29 -1.92
C PHE A 113 -3.69 2.94 -3.41
N ALA A 114 -2.66 3.35 -4.16
CA ALA A 114 -2.46 3.02 -5.56
C ALA A 114 -2.56 1.50 -5.83
N SER A 115 -1.93 0.69 -4.99
CA SER A 115 -1.98 -0.78 -5.01
C SER A 115 -3.41 -1.33 -5.04
N GLY A 116 -4.29 -0.79 -4.20
CA GLY A 116 -5.69 -1.21 -4.11
C GLY A 116 -6.48 -0.89 -5.38
N PHE A 117 -6.24 0.27 -6.00
CA PHE A 117 -6.90 0.66 -7.24
C PHE A 117 -6.42 -0.18 -8.43
N ILE A 118 -5.11 -0.41 -8.52
CA ILE A 118 -4.51 -1.29 -9.54
C ILE A 118 -5.06 -2.72 -9.43
N ARG A 119 -5.24 -3.23 -8.19
CA ARG A 119 -5.86 -4.54 -7.97
C ARG A 119 -7.31 -4.58 -8.48
N ALA A 120 -8.07 -3.50 -8.36
CA ALA A 120 -9.42 -3.42 -8.91
C ALA A 120 -9.42 -3.46 -10.44
N LEU A 121 -8.47 -2.77 -11.09
CA LEU A 121 -8.30 -2.81 -12.55
C LEU A 121 -7.91 -4.22 -13.04
N LYS A 122 -7.02 -4.91 -12.33
CA LYS A 122 -6.70 -6.31 -12.63
C LYS A 122 -7.86 -7.27 -12.38
N PHE A 123 -8.66 -7.00 -11.36
CA PHE A 123 -9.88 -7.76 -11.13
C PHE A 123 -10.84 -7.60 -12.31
N LEU A 124 -10.99 -6.38 -12.85
CA LEU A 124 -11.75 -6.14 -14.08
C LEU A 124 -11.17 -6.92 -15.26
N GLU A 125 -9.85 -6.86 -15.48
CA GLU A 125 -9.14 -7.60 -16.54
C GLU A 125 -9.42 -9.10 -16.50
N LYS A 126 -9.50 -9.67 -15.30
CA LYS A 126 -9.78 -11.10 -15.09
C LYS A 126 -11.26 -11.47 -15.19
N HIS A 127 -12.17 -10.56 -14.81
CA HIS A 127 -13.58 -10.88 -14.55
C HIS A 127 -14.59 -10.12 -15.44
N PHE A 128 -14.14 -9.32 -16.41
CA PHE A 128 -15.02 -8.47 -17.22
C PHE A 128 -16.14 -9.26 -17.93
N LEU A 129 -15.89 -10.49 -18.40
CA LEU A 129 -16.92 -11.30 -19.06
C LEU A 129 -18.09 -11.62 -18.13
N CYS A 130 -17.82 -12.00 -16.88
CA CYS A 130 -18.85 -12.25 -15.87
C CYS A 130 -19.61 -10.94 -15.55
N LEU A 131 -18.89 -9.84 -15.36
CA LEU A 131 -19.49 -8.54 -15.07
C LEU A 131 -20.38 -8.04 -16.22
N CYS A 132 -19.93 -8.20 -17.47
CA CYS A 132 -20.73 -7.83 -18.65
C CYS A 132 -21.97 -8.71 -18.78
N ASN A 133 -21.86 -10.02 -18.49
CA ASN A 133 -23.03 -10.90 -18.45
C ASN A 133 -24.07 -10.43 -17.41
N ASP A 134 -23.63 -10.11 -16.19
CA ASP A 134 -24.51 -9.61 -15.14
C ASP A 134 -25.22 -8.30 -15.54
N ILE A 135 -24.49 -7.37 -16.15
CA ILE A 135 -25.06 -6.12 -16.70
C ILE A 135 -26.06 -6.43 -17.81
N ARG A 136 -25.74 -7.36 -18.72
CA ARG A 136 -26.57 -7.73 -19.87
C ARG A 136 -27.91 -8.33 -19.43
N THR A 137 -27.89 -9.26 -18.49
CA THR A 137 -29.09 -9.97 -18.02
C THR A 137 -29.80 -9.25 -16.87
N GLY A 138 -29.12 -8.33 -16.18
CA GLY A 138 -29.61 -7.70 -14.95
C GLY A 138 -29.69 -8.68 -13.78
N THR A 139 -28.92 -9.77 -13.81
CA THR A 139 -28.90 -10.80 -12.75
C THR A 139 -27.50 -10.92 -12.18
N LEU A 140 -27.39 -10.89 -10.85
CA LEU A 140 -26.10 -10.98 -10.17
C LEU A 140 -25.57 -12.42 -10.08
N ASP A 141 -24.29 -12.62 -10.39
CA ASP A 141 -23.54 -13.88 -10.34
C ASP A 141 -23.81 -14.65 -9.02
N ALA A 142 -24.02 -15.96 -9.13
CA ALA A 142 -24.30 -16.84 -8.01
C ALA A 142 -23.12 -16.97 -7.02
N LYS A 143 -21.90 -16.62 -7.43
CA LYS A 143 -20.72 -16.52 -6.54
C LYS A 143 -20.86 -15.43 -5.49
N ILE A 144 -21.74 -14.45 -5.71
CA ILE A 144 -22.04 -13.40 -4.73
C ILE A 144 -23.14 -13.94 -3.80
N THR A 145 -22.72 -14.61 -2.73
CA THR A 145 -23.62 -15.31 -1.80
C THR A 145 -24.13 -14.44 -0.65
N ASP A 146 -23.47 -13.33 -0.34
CA ASP A 146 -23.85 -12.45 0.78
C ASP A 146 -25.20 -11.76 0.50
N PRO A 147 -26.26 -12.02 1.29
CA PRO A 147 -27.59 -11.48 1.01
C PRO A 147 -27.66 -9.95 1.02
N SER A 148 -26.89 -9.30 1.90
CA SER A 148 -26.89 -7.82 2.03
C SER A 148 -26.24 -7.19 0.80
N VAL A 149 -25.16 -7.78 0.31
CA VAL A 149 -24.51 -7.37 -0.94
C VAL A 149 -25.45 -7.56 -2.12
N ARG A 150 -26.11 -8.72 -2.24
CA ARG A 150 -27.06 -8.98 -3.33
C ARG A 150 -28.19 -7.94 -3.34
N GLU A 151 -28.81 -7.68 -2.19
CA GLU A 151 -29.91 -6.71 -2.08
C GLU A 151 -29.44 -5.29 -2.48
N ALA A 152 -28.26 -4.88 -2.03
CA ALA A 152 -27.72 -3.56 -2.35
C ALA A 152 -27.39 -3.40 -3.84
N VAL A 153 -26.76 -4.41 -4.46
CA VAL A 153 -26.42 -4.38 -5.89
C VAL A 153 -27.67 -4.38 -6.76
N MET A 154 -28.70 -5.15 -6.41
CA MET A 154 -29.95 -5.22 -7.19
C MET A 154 -30.74 -3.90 -7.20
N LYS A 155 -30.43 -2.94 -6.33
CA LYS A 155 -30.98 -1.56 -6.39
C LYS A 155 -30.35 -0.74 -7.51
N VAL A 156 -29.17 -1.12 -7.98
CA VAL A 156 -28.39 -0.44 -9.04
C VAL A 156 -28.45 -1.21 -10.35
N LEU A 157 -28.26 -2.53 -10.31
CA LEU A 157 -28.17 -3.40 -11.47
C LEU A 157 -29.53 -3.48 -12.20
N LYS A 158 -29.52 -3.16 -13.49
CA LYS A 158 -30.65 -3.29 -14.40
C LYS A 158 -30.16 -3.91 -15.71
N PRO A 159 -30.97 -4.72 -16.42
CA PRO A 159 -30.58 -5.26 -17.71
C PRO A 159 -30.21 -4.14 -18.68
N ASN A 160 -28.97 -4.12 -19.15
CA ASN A 160 -28.45 -3.12 -20.08
C ASN A 160 -27.45 -3.76 -21.07
N PRO A 161 -27.95 -4.45 -22.12
CA PRO A 161 -27.09 -5.09 -23.12
C PRO A 161 -26.14 -4.12 -23.82
N THR A 162 -26.59 -2.90 -24.11
CA THR A 162 -25.75 -1.87 -24.77
C THR A 162 -24.52 -1.51 -23.95
N LEU A 163 -24.67 -1.33 -22.63
CA LEU A 163 -23.55 -1.06 -21.73
C LEU A 163 -22.62 -2.27 -21.61
N ALA A 164 -23.18 -3.48 -21.53
CA ALA A 164 -22.39 -4.71 -21.48
C ALA A 164 -21.53 -4.87 -22.73
N ASP A 165 -22.11 -4.70 -23.93
CA ASP A 165 -21.41 -4.82 -25.20
C ASP A 165 -20.33 -3.74 -25.36
N PHE A 166 -20.60 -2.52 -24.89
CA PHE A 166 -19.61 -1.43 -24.83
C PHE A 166 -18.40 -1.79 -23.96
N ILE A 167 -18.63 -2.21 -22.71
CA ILE A 167 -17.54 -2.58 -21.78
C ILE A 167 -16.76 -3.77 -22.32
N GLU A 168 -17.45 -4.79 -22.82
CA GLU A 168 -16.83 -5.99 -23.39
C GLU A 168 -15.94 -5.62 -24.58
N ALA A 169 -16.42 -4.75 -25.49
CA ALA A 169 -15.63 -4.27 -26.61
C ALA A 169 -14.39 -3.49 -26.16
N GLU A 170 -14.47 -2.65 -25.12
CA GLU A 170 -13.31 -1.92 -24.59
C GLU A 170 -12.26 -2.83 -23.94
N CYS A 171 -12.70 -3.87 -23.22
CA CYS A 171 -11.83 -4.84 -22.55
C CYS A 171 -11.16 -5.82 -23.53
N LEU A 172 -11.77 -6.11 -24.68
CA LEU A 172 -11.25 -7.04 -25.69
C LEU A 172 -10.20 -6.44 -26.64
N LYS A 173 -9.92 -5.13 -26.58
CA LYS A 173 -8.97 -4.43 -27.48
C LYS A 173 -7.49 -4.81 -27.31
N GLY A 174 -7.16 -5.74 -26.42
CA GLY A 174 -5.80 -6.20 -26.12
C GLY A 174 -4.97 -5.20 -25.30
N SER A 175 -4.89 -3.92 -25.72
CA SER A 175 -4.23 -2.87 -24.94
C SER A 175 -5.18 -2.23 -23.92
N TRP A 176 -4.75 -2.26 -22.66
CA TRP A 176 -5.45 -1.63 -21.54
C TRP A 176 -4.97 -0.20 -21.24
N LYS A 177 -4.08 0.36 -22.07
CA LYS A 177 -3.61 1.74 -21.92
C LYS A 177 -4.79 2.71 -21.99
N GLY A 178 -5.06 3.50 -20.95
CA GLY A 178 -6.19 4.43 -20.91
C GLY A 178 -7.56 3.78 -20.71
N ILE A 179 -7.62 2.52 -20.26
CA ILE A 179 -8.91 1.83 -20.01
C ILE A 179 -9.84 2.63 -19.09
N ILE A 180 -9.28 3.39 -18.13
CA ILE A 180 -10.07 4.17 -17.17
C ILE A 180 -10.90 5.22 -17.90
N THR A 181 -10.29 6.01 -18.77
CA THR A 181 -10.99 7.07 -19.53
C THR A 181 -11.82 6.53 -20.68
N ARG A 182 -11.63 5.27 -21.07
CA ARG A 182 -12.53 4.60 -22.02
C ARG A 182 -13.81 4.12 -21.35
N ILE A 183 -13.72 3.43 -20.21
CA ILE A 183 -14.89 2.89 -19.50
C ILE A 183 -15.64 4.00 -18.74
N TRP A 184 -14.90 4.90 -18.08
CA TRP A 184 -15.40 6.02 -17.28
C TRP A 184 -14.96 7.36 -17.91
N PRO A 185 -15.58 7.79 -19.02
CA PRO A 185 -15.09 8.89 -19.84
C PRO A 185 -15.13 10.27 -19.18
N ASN A 186 -15.96 10.45 -18.15
CA ASN A 186 -16.10 11.71 -17.43
C ASN A 186 -15.12 11.85 -16.24
N THR A 187 -14.23 10.88 -16.06
CA THR A 187 -13.23 10.87 -14.97
C THR A 187 -12.26 12.04 -15.14
N LYS A 188 -12.17 12.89 -14.11
CA LYS A 188 -11.29 14.07 -14.08
C LYS A 188 -9.92 13.78 -13.47
N TYR A 189 -9.85 12.86 -12.51
CA TYR A 189 -8.60 12.50 -11.81
C TYR A 189 -8.71 11.13 -11.13
N VAL A 190 -7.56 10.58 -10.72
CA VAL A 190 -7.43 9.36 -9.93
C VAL A 190 -7.02 9.73 -8.50
N ASP A 191 -7.87 9.47 -7.52
CA ASP A 191 -7.64 9.76 -6.10
C ASP A 191 -7.03 8.53 -5.40
N VAL A 192 -5.71 8.55 -5.23
CA VAL A 192 -4.92 7.46 -4.67
C VAL A 192 -3.65 8.02 -4.04
N ILE A 193 -3.26 7.48 -2.88
CA ILE A 193 -1.94 7.81 -2.32
C ILE A 193 -0.85 7.22 -3.23
N VAL A 194 -0.02 8.09 -3.79
CA VAL A 194 1.18 7.78 -4.60
C VAL A 194 2.48 8.41 -4.03
N THR A 195 2.43 8.97 -2.82
CA THR A 195 3.65 9.39 -2.10
C THR A 195 4.34 8.23 -1.36
N GLY A 196 5.61 8.40 -1.02
CA GLY A 196 6.40 7.39 -0.32
C GLY A 196 6.56 6.13 -1.15
N THR A 197 6.41 4.95 -0.55
CA THR A 197 6.57 3.66 -1.25
C THR A 197 5.53 3.43 -2.34
N MET A 198 4.41 4.17 -2.34
CA MET A 198 3.38 4.06 -3.39
C MET A 198 3.78 4.72 -4.71
N SER A 199 4.83 5.54 -4.73
CA SER A 199 5.33 6.21 -5.95
C SER A 199 5.77 5.23 -7.04
N GLN A 200 6.18 4.02 -6.67
CA GLN A 200 6.52 2.93 -7.60
C GLN A 200 5.37 2.57 -8.55
N TYR A 201 4.13 2.87 -8.18
CA TYR A 201 2.94 2.56 -8.95
C TYR A 201 2.50 3.67 -9.92
N ILE A 202 3.17 4.82 -9.93
CA ILE A 202 2.82 5.94 -10.83
C ILE A 202 2.85 5.51 -12.31
N PRO A 203 3.89 4.83 -12.82
CA PRO A 203 3.95 4.49 -14.25
C PRO A 203 2.80 3.58 -14.72
N ILE A 204 2.38 2.63 -13.89
CA ILE A 204 1.29 1.72 -14.23
C ILE A 204 -0.08 2.38 -14.10
N LEU A 205 -0.25 3.31 -13.16
CA LEU A 205 -1.44 4.15 -13.09
C LEU A 205 -1.55 5.05 -14.32
N ASP A 206 -0.45 5.68 -14.75
CA ASP A 206 -0.41 6.51 -15.96
C ASP A 206 -0.74 5.70 -17.21
N TYR A 207 -0.25 4.45 -17.27
CA TYR A 207 -0.62 3.52 -18.33
C TYR A 207 -2.14 3.31 -18.37
N TYR A 208 -2.78 2.93 -17.26
CA TYR A 208 -4.22 2.67 -17.22
C TYR A 208 -5.10 3.92 -17.33
N SER A 209 -4.60 5.07 -16.87
CA SER A 209 -5.34 6.33 -16.83
C SER A 209 -5.16 7.18 -18.08
N ASN A 210 -4.13 6.89 -18.88
CA ASN A 210 -3.65 7.74 -19.97
C ASN A 210 -3.25 9.15 -19.49
N GLY A 211 -2.57 9.20 -18.33
CA GLY A 211 -2.03 10.43 -17.75
C GLY A 211 -3.08 11.34 -17.11
N LEU A 212 -4.17 10.79 -16.56
CA LEU A 212 -5.05 11.58 -15.68
C LEU A 212 -4.27 12.06 -14.44
N PRO A 213 -4.58 13.24 -13.89
CA PRO A 213 -3.97 13.71 -12.64
C PRO A 213 -4.10 12.66 -11.53
N LEU A 214 -2.99 12.35 -10.86
CA LEU A 214 -2.94 11.48 -9.68
C LEU A 214 -2.96 12.35 -8.43
N VAL A 215 -4.04 12.24 -7.65
CA VAL A 215 -4.32 13.12 -6.52
C VAL A 215 -4.02 12.40 -5.20
N CYS A 216 -3.11 12.99 -4.40
CA CYS A 216 -2.90 12.60 -3.01
C CYS A 216 -3.60 13.59 -2.08
N THR A 217 -4.74 13.20 -1.51
CA THR A 217 -5.59 14.12 -0.72
C THR A 217 -5.16 14.28 0.72
N MET A 218 -4.73 13.22 1.40
CA MET A 218 -4.55 13.23 2.85
C MET A 218 -3.34 12.43 3.34
N TYR A 219 -2.83 12.83 4.51
CA TYR A 219 -1.79 12.13 5.25
C TYR A 219 -2.29 11.78 6.66
N ALA A 220 -2.34 10.49 6.96
CA ALA A 220 -2.91 9.96 8.19
C ALA A 220 -2.33 8.58 8.54
N SER A 221 -2.49 8.18 9.80
CA SER A 221 -2.08 6.88 10.32
C SER A 221 -3.14 6.26 11.25
N SER A 222 -2.81 5.13 11.88
CA SER A 222 -3.68 4.50 12.88
C SER A 222 -3.62 5.19 14.24
N GLU A 223 -2.49 5.84 14.52
CA GLU A 223 -2.16 6.62 15.72
C GLU A 223 -2.88 7.98 15.72
N CYS A 224 -2.87 8.67 14.57
CA CYS A 224 -3.40 10.02 14.43
C CYS A 224 -3.68 10.35 12.96
N TYR A 225 -4.66 11.21 12.70
CA TYR A 225 -4.87 11.82 11.38
C TYR A 225 -4.15 13.16 11.35
N PHE A 226 -3.24 13.36 10.40
CA PHE A 226 -2.28 14.46 10.49
C PHE A 226 -2.72 15.69 9.71
N GLY A 227 -3.00 15.53 8.41
CA GLY A 227 -3.18 16.67 7.52
C GLY A 227 -3.68 16.33 6.12
N LEU A 228 -3.77 17.35 5.28
CA LEU A 228 -4.23 17.23 3.89
C LEU A 228 -3.33 18.00 2.93
N ASN A 229 -3.37 17.60 1.66
CA ASN A 229 -2.74 18.34 0.58
C ASN A 229 -3.63 19.54 0.19
N LEU A 230 -3.09 20.75 0.27
CA LEU A 230 -3.80 21.99 -0.09
C LEU A 230 -3.68 22.34 -1.58
N ASN A 231 -2.84 21.64 -2.33
CA ASN A 231 -2.72 21.74 -3.77
C ASN A 231 -2.87 20.34 -4.41
N PRO A 232 -4.08 19.77 -4.44
CA PRO A 232 -4.27 18.36 -4.75
C PRO A 232 -3.98 17.98 -6.21
N LEU A 233 -3.86 18.95 -7.13
CA LEU A 233 -3.50 18.73 -8.54
C LEU A 233 -2.01 18.93 -8.84
N CYS A 234 -1.15 19.12 -7.82
CA CYS A 234 0.30 19.18 -8.03
C CYS A 234 0.84 17.88 -8.63
N ASP A 235 2.04 17.94 -9.21
CA ASP A 235 2.74 16.74 -9.64
C ASP A 235 2.95 15.79 -8.44
N PRO A 236 2.84 14.45 -8.61
CA PRO A 236 3.06 13.49 -7.54
C PRO A 236 4.40 13.65 -6.81
N SER A 237 5.45 14.14 -7.48
CA SER A 237 6.77 14.39 -6.89
C SER A 237 6.84 15.65 -6.02
N GLU A 238 5.87 16.55 -6.15
CA GLU A 238 5.80 17.85 -5.45
C GLU A 238 4.81 17.85 -4.27
N VAL A 239 4.12 16.73 -4.03
CA VAL A 239 3.09 16.62 -2.99
C VAL A 239 3.63 17.05 -1.63
N SER A 240 2.91 17.98 -1.00
CA SER A 240 3.16 18.42 0.37
C SER A 240 1.88 18.42 1.19
N TYR A 241 1.97 17.91 2.42
CA TYR A 241 0.84 17.81 3.34
C TYR A 241 0.92 18.91 4.38
N THR A 242 -0.17 19.63 4.58
CA THR A 242 -0.30 20.64 5.64
C THR A 242 -0.94 19.99 6.85
N LEU A 243 -0.21 19.93 7.96
CA LEU A 243 -0.73 19.37 9.21
C LEU A 243 -1.82 20.29 9.75
N ILE A 244 -2.91 19.69 10.23
CA ILE A 244 -4.03 20.42 10.82
C ILE A 244 -3.80 20.55 12.33
N PRO A 245 -3.51 21.76 12.86
CA PRO A 245 -3.01 21.93 14.23
C PRO A 245 -3.97 21.47 15.33
N THR A 246 -5.25 21.25 15.00
CA THR A 246 -6.27 20.79 15.95
C THR A 246 -6.35 19.26 16.08
N MET A 247 -5.57 18.51 15.30
CA MET A 247 -5.65 17.05 15.27
C MET A 247 -4.89 16.40 16.43
N ALA A 248 -3.69 16.91 16.72
CA ALA A 248 -2.83 16.48 17.82
C ALA A 248 -1.84 17.60 18.14
N TYR A 249 -1.12 17.48 19.25
CA TYR A 249 0.06 18.31 19.46
C TYR A 249 1.25 17.67 18.72
N PHE A 250 1.87 18.45 17.83
CA PHE A 250 2.91 18.01 16.91
C PHE A 250 4.27 18.57 17.29
N GLU A 251 5.22 17.67 17.51
CA GLU A 251 6.62 17.96 17.75
C GLU A 251 7.49 17.29 16.68
N PHE A 252 8.71 17.78 16.50
CA PHE A 252 9.58 17.37 15.41
C PHE A 252 11.00 17.12 15.91
N LEU A 253 11.49 15.89 15.74
CA LEU A 253 12.87 15.53 16.10
C LEU A 253 13.78 15.75 14.88
N PRO A 254 14.76 16.67 14.92
CA PRO A 254 15.64 16.92 13.79
C PRO A 254 16.41 15.67 13.37
N VAL A 255 16.49 15.43 12.06
CA VAL A 255 17.26 14.35 11.45
C VAL A 255 18.49 14.94 10.76
N TYR A 256 19.66 14.38 11.03
CA TYR A 256 20.91 14.77 10.38
C TYR A 256 21.53 13.56 9.69
N HIS A 257 21.96 13.75 8.44
CA HIS A 257 22.65 12.71 7.68
C HIS A 257 24.13 12.76 7.99
N ILE A 258 24.64 11.81 8.78
CA ILE A 258 26.08 11.67 9.05
C ILE A 258 26.57 10.46 8.27
N ASN A 259 27.53 10.65 7.36
CA ASN A 259 28.13 9.59 6.53
C ASN A 259 27.13 8.74 5.73
N GLY A 260 26.03 9.33 5.22
CA GLY A 260 25.05 8.62 4.41
C GLY A 260 24.08 7.73 5.18
N HIS A 261 24.15 7.72 6.52
CA HIS A 261 23.19 7.08 7.39
C HIS A 261 22.25 8.11 8.01
N THR A 262 20.95 7.78 8.02
CA THR A 262 19.89 8.59 8.62
C THR A 262 19.91 8.44 10.14
N ASP A 263 20.80 9.15 10.82
CA ASP A 263 20.85 9.16 12.28
C ASP A 263 19.98 10.28 12.85
N SER A 264 18.86 9.89 13.46
CA SER A 264 18.20 10.74 14.45
C SER A 264 19.11 10.81 15.67
N ILE A 265 19.48 11.99 16.16
CA ILE A 265 20.30 12.15 17.39
C ILE A 265 19.60 11.40 18.53
N SER A 266 20.05 10.18 18.83
CA SER A 266 19.32 9.22 19.68
C SER A 266 19.64 9.33 21.16
N ASN A 267 20.52 10.25 21.58
CA ASN A 267 21.11 10.21 22.91
C ASN A 267 20.91 11.49 23.75
N LEU A 268 20.12 12.46 23.27
CA LEU A 268 19.68 13.68 24.00
C LEU A 268 18.19 13.94 23.68
N ASP A 269 17.33 13.01 24.13
CA ASP A 269 16.07 12.60 23.48
C ASP A 269 14.85 13.55 23.59
N HIS A 270 14.93 14.69 24.30
CA HIS A 270 13.75 15.55 24.52
C HIS A 270 13.99 17.05 24.49
N GLU A 271 15.25 17.50 24.61
CA GLU A 271 15.61 18.92 24.64
C GLU A 271 15.64 19.56 23.24
N HIS A 272 15.62 18.74 22.18
CA HIS A 272 15.77 19.17 20.79
C HIS A 272 14.50 19.05 19.96
N LEU A 273 13.36 18.69 20.56
CA LEU A 273 12.09 18.70 19.84
C LEU A 273 11.73 20.13 19.46
N VAL A 274 11.32 20.29 18.22
CA VAL A 274 10.90 21.56 17.65
C VAL A 274 9.38 21.56 17.55
N ASP A 275 8.75 22.65 17.98
CA ASP A 275 7.31 22.83 17.83
C ASP A 275 6.90 22.96 16.35
N LEU A 276 5.64 22.67 16.05
CA LEU A 276 5.08 22.77 14.68
C LEU A 276 5.40 24.10 13.98
N VAL A 277 5.42 25.22 14.68
CA VAL A 277 5.63 26.55 14.08
C VAL A 277 7.10 26.91 13.90
N ASP A 278 8.01 26.17 14.51
CA ASP A 278 9.45 26.50 14.58
C ASP A 278 10.31 25.62 13.67
N VAL A 279 9.69 24.70 12.91
CA VAL A 279 10.37 23.88 11.91
C VAL A 279 11.01 24.76 10.82
N LYS A 280 12.16 24.33 10.31
CA LYS A 280 12.96 25.10 9.34
C LYS A 280 12.74 24.59 7.93
N LEU A 281 12.60 25.50 6.96
CA LEU A 281 12.45 25.18 5.55
C LEU A 281 13.59 24.25 5.07
N ASN A 282 13.26 23.25 4.27
CA ASN A 282 14.16 22.21 3.73
C ASN A 282 14.84 21.30 4.77
N GLN A 283 14.58 21.48 6.07
CA GLN A 283 15.10 20.59 7.10
C GLN A 283 14.22 19.34 7.21
N GLU A 284 14.85 18.20 7.50
CA GLU A 284 14.21 16.91 7.75
C GLU A 284 14.01 16.66 9.24
N TYR A 285 12.86 16.09 9.57
CA TYR A 285 12.43 15.79 10.93
C TYR A 285 11.70 14.46 10.99
N GLU A 286 11.85 13.75 12.10
CA GLU A 286 10.96 12.66 12.48
C GLU A 286 9.74 13.22 13.22
N LEU A 287 8.54 12.78 12.81
CA LEU A 287 7.29 13.22 13.40
C LEU A 287 7.06 12.62 14.80
N VAL A 288 6.78 13.48 15.77
CA VAL A 288 6.42 13.13 17.15
C VAL A 288 5.03 13.68 17.46
N VAL A 289 4.16 12.85 18.04
CA VAL A 289 2.76 13.22 18.31
C VAL A 289 2.36 13.02 19.76
N THR A 290 1.58 13.96 20.28
CA THR A 290 0.80 13.79 21.51
C THR A 290 -0.69 13.83 21.16
N THR A 291 -1.41 12.72 21.41
CA THR A 291 -2.81 12.52 20.98
C THR A 291 -3.79 12.57 22.15
N TYR A 292 -5.07 12.85 21.87
CA TYR A 292 -6.12 12.83 22.90
C TYR A 292 -6.34 11.43 23.48
N ALA A 293 -6.05 10.39 22.69
CA ALA A 293 -6.10 8.99 23.12
C ALA A 293 -4.95 8.56 24.06
N GLY A 294 -4.05 9.48 24.45
CA GLY A 294 -3.03 9.23 25.47
C GLY A 294 -1.71 8.67 24.94
N LEU A 295 -1.39 8.88 23.66
CA LEU A 295 -0.01 8.77 23.20
C LEU A 295 0.70 10.08 23.54
N TYR A 296 1.82 10.04 24.25
CA TYR A 296 2.56 11.22 24.68
C TYR A 296 3.96 11.22 24.07
N ARG A 297 4.29 12.27 23.31
CA ARG A 297 5.56 12.42 22.58
C ARG A 297 5.95 11.13 21.84
N TYR A 298 4.95 10.50 21.22
CA TYR A 298 5.11 9.23 20.53
C TYR A 298 5.78 9.46 19.17
N ARG A 299 6.89 8.77 18.93
CA ARG A 299 7.61 8.78 17.65
C ARG A 299 6.83 7.98 16.62
N VAL A 300 6.31 8.65 15.59
CA VAL A 300 5.57 8.01 14.49
C VAL A 300 6.51 7.17 13.61
N GLY A 301 7.78 7.58 13.53
CA GLY A 301 8.78 6.98 12.66
C GLY A 301 8.74 7.48 11.21
N ASP A 302 7.88 8.44 10.89
CA ASP A 302 7.82 9.06 9.57
C ASP A 302 8.82 10.23 9.50
N ILE A 303 9.63 10.26 8.44
CA ILE A 303 10.58 11.34 8.15
C ILE A 303 9.92 12.30 7.16
N LEU A 304 9.88 13.57 7.55
CA LEU A 304 9.20 14.65 6.84
C LEU A 304 10.19 15.77 6.54
N ARG A 305 10.16 16.30 5.33
CA ARG A 305 10.94 17.49 4.94
C ARG A 305 10.02 18.69 4.82
N VAL A 306 10.38 19.81 5.46
CA VAL A 306 9.59 21.05 5.36
C VAL A 306 9.69 21.61 3.94
N ALA A 307 8.56 21.63 3.23
CA ALA A 307 8.45 22.09 1.85
C ALA A 307 8.08 23.57 1.74
N GLY A 308 7.42 24.11 2.76
CA GLY A 308 6.88 25.47 2.75
C GLY A 308 5.94 25.71 3.91
N PHE A 309 5.18 26.80 3.82
CA PHE A 309 4.22 27.20 4.85
C PHE A 309 2.93 27.72 4.23
N LYS A 310 1.80 27.23 4.72
CA LYS A 310 0.50 27.86 4.52
C LYS A 310 0.21 28.76 5.72
N ASN A 311 0.32 30.07 5.51
CA ASN A 311 0.29 31.04 6.61
C ASN A 311 1.38 30.69 7.64
N LYS A 312 1.00 30.28 8.86
CA LYS A 312 1.93 29.82 9.90
C LYS A 312 2.05 28.30 10.02
N ALA A 313 1.21 27.54 9.29
CA ALA A 313 1.25 26.08 9.36
C ALA A 313 2.27 25.55 8.33
N PRO A 314 3.26 24.74 8.74
CA PRO A 314 4.21 24.13 7.82
C PRO A 314 3.54 23.10 6.90
N GLN A 315 4.15 22.93 5.74
CA GLN A 315 3.82 21.91 4.73
C GLN A 315 5.00 20.97 4.60
N PHE A 316 4.73 19.66 4.49
CA PHE A 316 5.79 18.65 4.49
C PHE A 316 5.71 17.73 3.29
N ASN A 317 6.86 17.49 2.64
CA ASN A 317 7.01 16.32 1.78
C ASN A 317 7.22 15.08 2.67
N PHE A 318 6.53 13.99 2.34
CA PHE A 318 6.79 12.70 2.95
C PHE A 318 8.07 12.11 2.34
N VAL A 319 9.11 11.89 3.15
CA VAL A 319 10.38 11.32 2.68
C VAL A 319 10.32 9.80 2.74
N CYS A 320 10.20 9.25 3.94
CA CYS A 320 10.13 7.81 4.16
C CYS A 320 9.55 7.49 5.55
N ARG A 321 9.32 6.20 5.81
CA ARG A 321 9.15 5.69 7.16
C ARG A 321 10.44 5.00 7.57
N LYS A 322 11.00 5.41 8.72
CA LYS A 322 12.26 4.92 9.25
C LYS A 322 12.24 3.39 9.34
N ASN A 323 13.38 2.79 9.02
CA ASN A 323 13.64 1.34 9.02
C ASN A 323 12.81 0.51 8.03
N VAL A 324 11.96 1.10 7.18
CA VAL A 324 11.22 0.31 6.18
C VAL A 324 12.10 -0.01 4.98
N VAL A 325 12.27 -1.30 4.70
CA VAL A 325 13.12 -1.83 3.64
C VAL A 325 12.28 -2.32 2.46
N LEU A 326 11.16 -3.01 2.71
CA LEU A 326 10.24 -3.50 1.67
C LEU A 326 8.78 -3.15 2.01
N SER A 327 7.98 -2.90 0.97
CA SER A 327 6.54 -2.61 1.09
C SER A 327 5.81 -2.72 -0.27
N ILE A 328 4.73 -3.49 -0.33
CA ILE A 328 3.88 -3.62 -1.53
C ILE A 328 2.55 -2.87 -1.37
N ASP A 329 1.87 -3.08 -0.26
CA ASP A 329 0.59 -2.49 0.11
C ASP A 329 0.74 -1.76 1.47
N SER A 330 0.01 -2.19 2.50
CA SER A 330 0.16 -1.69 3.87
C SER A 330 1.28 -2.38 4.66
N ASP A 331 1.86 -3.46 4.14
CA ASP A 331 3.00 -4.16 4.74
C ASP A 331 4.23 -3.27 4.79
N LYS A 332 4.99 -3.39 5.89
CA LYS A 332 6.25 -2.70 6.12
C LYS A 332 7.18 -3.72 6.75
N THR A 333 8.24 -4.11 6.04
CA THR A 333 9.26 -5.03 6.53
C THR A 333 10.54 -4.26 6.75
N ASP A 334 11.12 -4.38 7.95
CA ASP A 334 12.40 -3.75 8.29
C ASP A 334 13.62 -4.65 8.03
N GLU A 335 14.82 -4.09 8.14
CA GLU A 335 16.07 -4.81 7.87
C GLU A 335 16.28 -5.99 8.83
N VAL A 336 15.92 -5.83 10.10
CA VAL A 336 16.11 -6.87 11.14
C VAL A 336 15.15 -8.02 10.87
N GLU A 337 13.89 -7.72 10.57
CA GLU A 337 12.87 -8.67 10.20
C GLU A 337 13.27 -9.43 8.94
N LEU A 338 13.69 -8.72 7.87
CA LEU A 338 14.15 -9.33 6.63
C LEU A 338 15.37 -10.23 6.88
N HIS A 339 16.35 -9.77 7.66
CA HIS A 339 17.55 -10.54 7.96
C HIS A 339 17.23 -11.83 8.72
N ASN A 340 16.39 -11.75 9.74
CA ASN A 340 15.96 -12.93 10.49
C ASN A 340 15.18 -13.90 9.60
N ALA A 341 14.28 -13.39 8.75
CA ALA A 341 13.50 -14.21 7.84
C ALA A 341 14.38 -14.91 6.79
N VAL A 342 15.33 -14.20 6.19
CA VAL A 342 16.29 -14.78 5.24
C VAL A 342 17.17 -15.82 5.92
N LYS A 343 17.61 -15.58 7.16
CA LYS A 343 18.36 -16.57 7.94
C LYS A 343 17.54 -17.86 8.15
N THR A 344 16.28 -17.74 8.57
CA THR A 344 15.38 -18.90 8.74
C THR A 344 15.13 -19.64 7.42
N GLY A 345 15.01 -18.92 6.30
CA GLY A 345 14.97 -19.54 4.98
C GLY A 345 16.26 -20.31 4.67
N ALA A 346 17.41 -19.66 4.87
CA ALA A 346 18.73 -20.21 4.55
C ALA A 346 19.13 -21.41 5.43
N ASP A 347 18.52 -21.61 6.60
CA ASP A 347 18.73 -22.77 7.48
C ASP A 347 18.36 -24.12 6.81
N HIS A 348 17.67 -24.11 5.67
CA HIS A 348 17.39 -25.31 4.87
C HIS A 348 18.53 -25.72 3.93
N LEU A 349 19.53 -24.85 3.69
CA LEU A 349 20.65 -25.09 2.77
C LEU A 349 21.75 -26.00 3.33
N PRO A 350 22.14 -25.95 4.63
CA PRO A 350 23.28 -26.72 5.15
C PRO A 350 23.17 -28.24 4.98
N GLN A 351 21.96 -28.81 4.98
CA GLN A 351 21.73 -30.24 4.74
C GLN A 351 22.13 -30.70 3.32
N PHE A 352 22.28 -29.75 2.39
CA PHE A 352 22.77 -29.95 1.03
C PHE A 352 24.20 -29.41 0.86
N GLY A 353 24.96 -29.23 1.95
CA GLY A 353 26.34 -28.73 1.89
C GLY A 353 26.49 -27.35 1.24
N ALA A 354 25.41 -26.57 1.23
CA ALA A 354 25.34 -25.24 0.67
C ALA A 354 25.12 -24.20 1.78
N SER A 355 25.60 -22.98 1.55
CA SER A 355 25.37 -21.85 2.45
C SER A 355 25.08 -20.60 1.65
N LEU A 356 24.23 -19.73 2.20
CA LEU A 356 24.00 -18.40 1.66
C LEU A 356 25.26 -17.54 1.89
N THR A 357 25.89 -17.07 0.82
CA THR A 357 27.05 -16.18 0.87
C THR A 357 26.59 -14.76 1.13
N GLU A 358 25.66 -14.26 0.33
CA GLU A 358 25.17 -12.90 0.42
C GLU A 358 23.75 -12.80 -0.15
N TYR A 359 23.02 -11.77 0.26
CA TYR A 359 21.69 -11.49 -0.27
C TYR A 359 21.37 -10.00 -0.33
N THR A 360 20.44 -9.66 -1.23
CA THR A 360 19.73 -8.38 -1.25
C THR A 360 18.26 -8.62 -1.61
N SER A 361 17.44 -7.58 -1.62
CA SER A 361 16.02 -7.68 -1.93
C SER A 361 15.52 -6.50 -2.75
N CYS A 362 14.38 -6.67 -3.43
CA CYS A 362 13.63 -5.57 -4.01
C CYS A 362 12.14 -5.89 -4.02
N VAL A 363 11.32 -4.88 -4.32
CA VAL A 363 9.89 -5.07 -4.60
C VAL A 363 9.71 -5.18 -6.11
N ASP A 364 9.08 -6.26 -6.57
CA ASP A 364 8.71 -6.43 -7.97
C ASP A 364 7.23 -6.06 -8.17
N THR A 365 7.01 -5.00 -8.95
CA THR A 365 5.68 -4.47 -9.30
C THR A 365 5.32 -4.72 -10.77
N SER A 366 6.12 -5.51 -11.50
CA SER A 366 5.82 -5.92 -12.88
C SER A 366 4.61 -6.85 -12.96
N THR A 367 4.36 -7.60 -11.89
CA THR A 367 3.16 -8.41 -11.68
C THR A 367 2.23 -7.77 -10.65
N ILE A 368 0.94 -8.08 -10.73
CA ILE A 368 -0.07 -7.56 -9.81
C ILE A 368 -0.89 -8.75 -9.27
N PRO A 369 -0.97 -8.95 -7.94
CA PRO A 369 -0.30 -8.14 -6.91
C PRO A 369 1.23 -8.24 -7.01
N GLY A 370 1.93 -7.14 -6.67
CA GLY A 370 3.38 -7.14 -6.58
C GLY A 370 3.88 -8.06 -5.48
N HIS A 371 5.16 -8.42 -5.49
CA HIS A 371 5.74 -9.38 -4.56
C HIS A 371 7.19 -9.03 -4.17
N TYR A 372 7.67 -9.61 -3.08
CA TYR A 372 9.06 -9.46 -2.65
C TYR A 372 9.95 -10.40 -3.47
N VAL A 373 11.09 -9.87 -3.92
CA VAL A 373 12.15 -10.65 -4.56
C VAL A 373 13.38 -10.61 -3.65
N VAL A 374 13.94 -11.77 -3.34
CA VAL A 374 15.19 -11.90 -2.59
C VAL A 374 16.24 -12.55 -3.48
N TYR A 375 17.35 -11.86 -3.73
CA TYR A 375 18.46 -12.38 -4.52
C TYR A 375 19.44 -13.11 -3.62
N TRP A 376 19.76 -14.37 -3.94
CA TRP A 376 20.66 -15.21 -3.16
C TRP A 376 21.89 -15.60 -3.99
N GLU A 377 23.08 -15.30 -3.47
CA GLU A 377 24.33 -15.92 -3.95
C GLU A 377 24.70 -17.05 -2.99
N ILE A 378 24.88 -18.26 -3.51
CA ILE A 378 24.98 -19.48 -2.72
C ILE A 378 26.33 -20.13 -2.97
N ASN A 379 27.07 -20.38 -1.89
CA ASN A 379 28.27 -21.19 -1.97
C ASN A 379 27.92 -22.66 -1.81
N THR A 380 28.27 -23.48 -2.80
CA THR A 380 28.24 -24.94 -2.73
C THR A 380 29.66 -25.43 -2.51
N ASN A 381 29.93 -26.09 -1.38
CA ASN A 381 31.25 -26.65 -1.13
C ASN A 381 31.57 -27.69 -2.21
N GLY A 382 32.60 -27.43 -3.03
CA GLY A 382 32.91 -28.11 -4.30
C GLY A 382 33.33 -29.59 -4.23
N GLY A 383 32.61 -30.42 -3.48
CA GLY A 383 32.62 -31.87 -3.60
C GLY A 383 31.33 -32.37 -4.28
N GLN A 384 31.30 -33.62 -4.73
CA GLN A 384 30.15 -34.31 -5.31
C GLN A 384 28.92 -34.32 -4.36
N ILE A 385 28.19 -33.21 -4.32
CA ILE A 385 27.01 -33.00 -3.48
C ILE A 385 25.81 -32.86 -4.43
N PRO A 386 24.65 -33.48 -4.13
CA PRO A 386 23.49 -33.44 -5.00
C PRO A 386 23.00 -32.01 -5.23
N GLU A 387 22.63 -31.72 -6.47
CA GLU A 387 21.92 -30.52 -6.88
C GLU A 387 20.78 -30.22 -5.89
N ILE A 388 20.73 -28.99 -5.36
CA ILE A 388 19.69 -28.59 -4.40
C ILE A 388 18.34 -28.68 -5.12
N PRO A 389 17.41 -29.54 -4.68
CA PRO A 389 16.13 -29.67 -5.36
C PRO A 389 15.34 -28.37 -5.35
N SER A 390 14.62 -28.06 -6.44
CA SER A 390 13.79 -26.85 -6.53
C SER A 390 12.77 -26.74 -5.39
N SER A 391 12.27 -27.88 -4.89
CA SER A 391 11.36 -27.91 -3.74
C SER A 391 11.95 -27.29 -2.48
N VAL A 392 13.27 -27.43 -2.26
CA VAL A 392 13.95 -26.84 -1.10
C VAL A 392 13.94 -25.33 -1.19
N PHE A 393 14.16 -24.75 -2.37
CA PHE A 393 14.05 -23.30 -2.55
C PHE A 393 12.62 -22.80 -2.37
N CYS A 394 11.62 -23.58 -2.80
CA CYS A 394 10.21 -23.28 -2.51
C CYS A 394 9.94 -23.30 -0.99
N ASP A 395 10.51 -24.27 -0.26
CA ASP A 395 10.40 -24.34 1.20
C ASP A 395 11.14 -23.18 1.88
N CYS A 396 12.31 -22.76 1.36
CA CYS A 396 13.00 -21.55 1.80
C CYS A 396 12.12 -20.31 1.62
N CYS A 397 11.48 -20.15 0.46
CA CYS A 397 10.56 -19.04 0.21
C CYS A 397 9.45 -18.99 1.26
N LEU A 398 8.81 -20.14 1.52
CA LEU A 398 7.75 -20.24 2.52
C LEU A 398 8.26 -19.95 3.93
N ALA A 399 9.44 -20.45 4.30
CA ALA A 399 10.05 -20.20 5.61
C ALA A 399 10.36 -18.72 5.84
N ILE A 400 10.80 -17.99 4.79
CA ILE A 400 10.91 -16.53 4.82
C ILE A 400 9.52 -15.93 5.06
N GLU A 401 8.50 -16.28 4.26
CA GLU A 401 7.14 -15.73 4.40
C GLU A 401 6.51 -15.97 5.79
N GLU A 402 6.74 -17.14 6.39
CA GLU A 402 6.26 -17.49 7.73
C GLU A 402 6.95 -16.66 8.84
N SER A 403 8.18 -16.22 8.58
CA SER A 403 8.97 -15.41 9.50
C SER A 403 8.65 -13.92 9.42
N LEU A 404 7.98 -13.49 8.35
CA LEU A 404 7.53 -12.10 8.19
C LEU A 404 6.31 -11.78 9.06
N ASN A 405 6.09 -10.49 9.28
CA ASN A 405 5.13 -9.98 10.22
C ASN A 405 3.68 -10.26 9.80
N SER A 406 2.76 -10.05 10.74
CA SER A 406 1.34 -10.36 10.55
C SER A 406 0.72 -9.59 9.38
N VAL A 407 1.20 -8.37 9.07
CA VAL A 407 0.65 -7.55 7.97
C VAL A 407 1.05 -8.14 6.61
N TYR A 408 2.30 -8.58 6.45
CA TYR A 408 2.75 -9.29 5.25
C TYR A 408 1.95 -10.59 5.05
N ARG A 409 1.88 -11.43 6.08
CA ARG A 409 1.15 -12.72 6.01
C ARG A 409 -0.35 -12.53 5.76
N GLN A 410 -0.97 -11.51 6.36
CA GLN A 410 -2.34 -11.11 6.03
C GLN A 410 -2.47 -10.71 4.56
N GLY A 411 -1.55 -9.89 4.06
CA GLY A 411 -1.51 -9.45 2.67
C GLY A 411 -1.43 -10.61 1.68
N ARG A 412 -0.65 -11.65 2.00
CA ARG A 412 -0.56 -12.89 1.21
C ARG A 412 -1.87 -13.68 1.18
N VAL A 413 -2.45 -13.95 2.37
CA VAL A 413 -3.72 -14.70 2.48
C VAL A 413 -4.91 -13.94 1.90
N SER A 414 -4.87 -12.60 1.92
CA SER A 414 -5.90 -11.73 1.34
C SER A 414 -5.62 -11.30 -0.11
N GLU A 415 -4.62 -11.89 -0.76
CA GLU A 415 -4.24 -11.65 -2.17
C GLU A 415 -3.89 -10.17 -2.49
N CYS A 416 -3.43 -9.43 -1.49
CA CYS A 416 -2.88 -8.07 -1.67
C CYS A 416 -1.39 -8.10 -2.03
N ILE A 417 -0.70 -9.20 -1.73
CA ILE A 417 0.74 -9.42 -1.93
C ILE A 417 0.90 -10.75 -2.68
N GLY A 418 1.70 -10.77 -3.76
CA GLY A 418 2.04 -11.97 -4.52
C GLY A 418 3.02 -12.89 -3.78
N ALA A 419 3.28 -14.08 -4.31
CA ALA A 419 4.19 -15.04 -3.68
C ALA A 419 5.63 -14.52 -3.67
N LEU A 420 6.30 -14.60 -2.52
CA LEU A 420 7.72 -14.28 -2.42
C LEU A 420 8.54 -15.11 -3.41
N GLU A 421 9.47 -14.46 -4.10
CA GLU A 421 10.39 -15.06 -5.05
C GLU A 421 11.82 -15.04 -4.49
N ILE A 422 12.51 -16.18 -4.57
CA ILE A 422 13.97 -16.24 -4.43
C ILE A 422 14.55 -16.34 -5.85
N ARG A 423 15.47 -15.43 -6.18
CA ARG A 423 16.28 -15.47 -7.41
C ARG A 423 17.70 -15.85 -7.05
N VAL A 424 18.16 -17.02 -7.48
CA VAL A 424 19.55 -17.45 -7.27
C VAL A 424 20.41 -16.80 -8.35
N VAL A 425 21.56 -16.23 -7.97
CA VAL A 425 22.48 -15.55 -8.90
C VAL A 425 23.81 -16.31 -9.04
N GLU A 426 24.54 -16.06 -10.13
CA GLU A 426 25.90 -16.56 -10.36
C GLU A 426 26.84 -16.20 -9.19
N ASN A 427 27.82 -17.06 -8.87
CA ASN A 427 28.88 -16.71 -7.91
C ASN A 427 29.71 -15.52 -8.41
N GLY A 428 30.07 -14.61 -7.50
CA GLY A 428 30.73 -13.34 -7.80
C GLY A 428 29.78 -12.26 -8.35
N THR A 429 28.46 -12.42 -8.19
CA THR A 429 27.49 -11.40 -8.58
C THR A 429 27.52 -10.23 -7.61
N PHE A 430 27.62 -10.49 -6.31
CA PHE A 430 27.71 -9.43 -5.31
C PHE A 430 29.05 -8.68 -5.37
N ASP A 431 30.12 -9.29 -5.87
CA ASP A 431 31.38 -8.60 -6.18
C ASP A 431 31.19 -7.59 -7.32
N LYS A 432 30.49 -7.98 -8.40
CA LYS A 432 30.14 -7.06 -9.49
C LYS A 432 29.22 -5.93 -9.03
N LEU A 433 28.32 -6.22 -8.09
CA LEU A 433 27.48 -5.20 -7.47
C LEU A 433 28.32 -4.20 -6.66
N MET A 434 29.29 -4.70 -5.90
CA MET A 434 30.24 -3.86 -5.18
C MET A 434 31.04 -2.99 -6.16
N ASP A 435 31.63 -3.55 -7.20
CA ASP A 435 32.38 -2.81 -8.22
C ASP A 435 31.53 -1.70 -8.87
N PHE A 436 30.25 -2.01 -9.15
CA PHE A 436 29.30 -1.02 -9.65
C PHE A 436 29.09 0.10 -8.64
N ALA A 437 28.87 -0.20 -7.36
CA ALA A 437 28.70 0.80 -6.31
C ALA A 437 29.97 1.67 -6.14
N LEU A 438 31.17 1.08 -6.20
CA LEU A 438 32.45 1.80 -6.15
C LEU A 438 32.61 2.75 -7.34
N SER A 439 32.19 2.32 -8.54
CA SER A 439 32.21 3.18 -9.74
C SER A 439 31.29 4.41 -9.61
N GLN A 440 30.26 4.33 -8.77
CA GLN A 440 29.33 5.42 -8.46
C GLN A 440 29.78 6.25 -7.25
N GLY A 441 31.00 6.02 -6.74
CA GLY A 441 31.61 6.81 -5.66
C GLY A 441 31.44 6.25 -4.26
N ALA A 442 30.98 4.99 -4.10
CA ALA A 442 31.00 4.33 -2.80
C ALA A 442 32.44 4.12 -2.31
N SER A 443 32.67 4.24 -1.00
CA SER A 443 33.98 3.99 -0.39
C SER A 443 34.20 2.48 -0.19
N ILE A 444 35.32 1.97 -0.70
CA ILE A 444 35.68 0.55 -0.59
C ILE A 444 35.77 0.05 0.85
N ASN A 445 36.26 0.88 1.77
CA ASN A 445 36.44 0.49 3.17
C ASN A 445 35.15 0.56 4.01
N GLN A 446 34.06 1.08 3.45
CA GLN A 446 32.78 1.23 4.15
C GLN A 446 31.63 0.51 3.45
N TYR A 447 31.91 -0.13 2.30
CA TYR A 447 30.88 -0.81 1.53
C TYR A 447 30.31 -1.99 2.32
N LYS A 448 28.98 -2.05 2.37
CA LYS A 448 28.20 -3.21 2.77
C LYS A 448 27.15 -3.42 1.71
N THR A 449 26.90 -4.68 1.35
CA THR A 449 25.81 -5.01 0.43
C THR A 449 24.49 -4.45 0.96
N PRO A 450 23.78 -3.61 0.19
CA PRO A 450 22.51 -3.06 0.61
C PRO A 450 21.48 -4.18 0.75
N ARG A 451 20.69 -4.18 1.82
CA ARG A 451 19.67 -5.22 2.05
C ARG A 451 18.42 -5.03 1.20
N CYS A 452 18.22 -3.85 0.63
CA CYS A 452 17.24 -3.59 -0.42
C CYS A 452 17.81 -2.66 -1.48
N VAL A 453 17.44 -2.91 -2.73
CA VAL A 453 17.82 -2.12 -3.89
C VAL A 453 16.58 -1.64 -4.64
N THR A 454 16.59 -0.37 -5.03
CA THR A 454 15.51 0.26 -5.80
C THR A 454 16.00 0.89 -7.11
N TYR A 455 17.32 1.02 -7.28
CA TYR A 455 17.91 1.63 -8.46
C TYR A 455 17.88 0.67 -9.64
N VAL A 456 17.18 1.05 -10.72
CA VAL A 456 16.90 0.17 -11.87
C VAL A 456 18.16 -0.47 -12.48
N PRO A 457 19.27 0.25 -12.73
CA PRO A 457 20.49 -0.38 -13.25
C PRO A 457 21.09 -1.45 -12.35
N ILE A 458 20.94 -1.34 -11.03
CA ILE A 458 21.38 -2.38 -10.08
C ILE A 458 20.47 -3.62 -10.18
N ILE A 459 19.16 -3.40 -10.28
CA ILE A 459 18.19 -4.48 -10.44
C ILE A 459 18.42 -5.21 -11.78
N ASP A 460 18.70 -4.48 -12.86
CA ASP A 460 19.03 -5.06 -14.17
C ASP A 460 20.32 -5.87 -14.13
N LEU A 461 21.36 -5.37 -13.43
CA LEU A 461 22.59 -6.11 -13.20
C LEU A 461 22.32 -7.44 -12.48
N LEU A 462 21.56 -7.40 -11.38
CA LEU A 462 21.20 -8.61 -10.62
C LEU A 462 20.39 -9.58 -11.47
N ASN A 463 19.38 -9.10 -12.19
CA ASN A 463 18.54 -9.91 -13.09
C ASN A 463 19.34 -10.56 -14.22
N SER A 464 20.34 -9.87 -14.77
CA SER A 464 21.23 -10.42 -15.81
C SER A 464 22.11 -11.58 -15.32
N LYS A 465 22.15 -11.80 -14.00
CA LYS A 465 22.96 -12.80 -13.31
C LYS A 465 22.12 -13.91 -12.67
N VAL A 466 20.80 -13.88 -12.83
CA VAL A 466 19.91 -14.89 -12.28
C VAL A 466 20.09 -16.22 -13.02
N VAL A 467 20.38 -17.27 -12.28
CA VAL A 467 20.50 -18.64 -12.82
C VAL A 467 19.20 -19.42 -12.70
N SER A 468 18.41 -19.13 -11.66
CA SER A 468 17.11 -19.76 -11.43
C SER A 468 16.24 -18.93 -10.49
N ASN A 469 14.93 -19.16 -10.54
CA ASN A 469 13.98 -18.53 -9.66
C ASN A 469 12.95 -19.53 -9.10
N TYR A 470 12.46 -19.22 -7.90
CA TYR A 470 11.56 -20.07 -7.14
C TYR A 470 10.55 -19.21 -6.39
N PHE A 471 9.31 -19.67 -6.31
CA PHE A 471 8.23 -18.98 -5.61
C PHE A 471 7.76 -19.80 -4.41
N SER A 472 7.28 -19.11 -3.39
CA SER A 472 6.57 -19.76 -2.29
C SER A 472 5.38 -20.59 -2.82
N PRO A 473 5.30 -21.90 -2.50
CA PRO A 473 4.34 -22.81 -3.12
C PRO A 473 2.92 -22.67 -2.55
N LYS A 474 2.76 -21.98 -1.41
CA LYS A 474 1.49 -21.76 -0.72
C LYS A 474 1.55 -20.48 0.11
N CYS A 475 0.40 -20.05 0.63
CA CYS A 475 0.38 -18.91 1.54
C CYS A 475 0.98 -19.26 2.91
N PRO A 476 1.64 -18.30 3.58
CA PRO A 476 2.06 -18.46 4.96
C PRO A 476 0.84 -18.50 5.89
N THR A 477 1.04 -19.05 7.07
CA THR A 477 -0.01 -19.22 8.07
C THR A 477 -0.42 -17.87 8.64
N TRP A 478 -1.72 -17.56 8.61
CA TRP A 478 -2.24 -16.34 9.20
C TRP A 478 -3.65 -16.54 9.76
N VAL A 479 -3.89 -15.96 10.94
CA VAL A 479 -5.20 -15.91 11.60
C VAL A 479 -5.44 -14.49 12.16
N PRO A 480 -6.70 -14.00 12.21
CA PRO A 480 -6.99 -12.68 12.75
C PRO A 480 -6.66 -12.57 14.25
N GLY A 481 -5.84 -11.59 14.65
CA GLY A 481 -5.47 -11.38 16.06
C GLY A 481 -4.06 -11.87 16.40
N HIS A 482 -3.62 -11.64 17.64
CA HIS A 482 -2.28 -12.05 18.08
C HIS A 482 -2.32 -13.53 18.49
N LYS A 483 -1.27 -14.32 18.20
CA LYS A 483 -1.17 -15.74 18.62
C LYS A 483 -1.47 -15.95 20.12
N ASN A 484 -1.11 -14.96 20.95
CA ASN A 484 -1.32 -14.98 22.40
C ASN A 484 -2.75 -14.62 22.86
N TRP A 485 -3.67 -14.28 21.95
CA TRP A 485 -5.06 -13.95 22.27
C TRP A 485 -6.01 -15.13 22.05
N PHE A 486 -5.53 -16.17 21.36
CA PHE A 486 -6.21 -17.45 21.26
C PHE A 486 -5.74 -18.34 22.42
N THR A 487 -6.30 -18.13 23.60
CA THR A 487 -6.29 -19.19 24.62
C THR A 487 -7.33 -20.22 24.20
N GLU A 488 -6.89 -21.47 24.02
CA GLU A 488 -7.78 -22.63 24.02
C GLU A 488 -8.63 -22.56 25.31
N ASN A 489 -9.93 -22.39 25.14
CA ASN A 489 -10.91 -22.67 26.17
C ASN A 489 -11.61 -23.98 25.82
#